data_AF-A0A0M0JX57-F1
#
_entry.id   AF-A0A0M0JX57-F1
#
_cell.length_a   1.000
_cell.length_b   1.000
_cell.length_c   1.000
_cell.angle_alpha   90.00
_cell.angle_beta   90.00
_cell.angle_gamma   90.00
#
_symmetry.space_group_name_H-M   'P 1'
#
loop_
_entity.id
_entity.type
_entity.pdbx_description
1 polymer ?
#
loop_
_entity_poly.entity_id
_entity_poly.type
_entity_poly.pdbx_seq_one_letter_code
_entity_poly.pdbx_strand_id
1 'polypeptide(L)'
;MVGRPGTVALREIRKYQRSTDLLIRKLPFARLVREITQTYNSAPAEGEKRWQVEALMALQEAAEAYLVHLMEDANLCAIHAKRVTIFVKDIQLARRIRGFSESLR
;
A
#
# COMPACT_ATOMS: atom_id res chain seq x y z
N MET A 1 -19.75 -4.85 -28.72
CA MET A 1 -19.31 -3.44 -28.71
C MET A 1 -18.11 -3.30 -27.81
N VAL A 2 -16.93 -3.01 -28.37
CA VAL A 2 -15.72 -2.72 -27.57
C VAL A 2 -15.89 -1.31 -26.98
N GLY A 3 -15.85 -1.18 -25.66
CA GLY A 3 -16.04 0.11 -24.98
C GLY A 3 -14.90 1.10 -25.28
N ARG A 4 -15.18 2.41 -25.17
CA ARG A 4 -14.15 3.46 -25.32
C ARG A 4 -12.96 3.19 -24.39
N PRO A 5 -11.71 3.46 -24.80
CA PRO A 5 -10.56 3.39 -23.91
C PRO A 5 -10.82 4.12 -22.59
N GLY A 6 -10.45 3.51 -21.46
CA GLY A 6 -10.71 4.06 -20.12
C GLY A 6 -12.05 3.66 -19.49
N THR A 7 -13.00 3.08 -20.25
CA THR A 7 -14.30 2.64 -19.68
C THR A 7 -14.12 1.55 -18.62
N VAL A 8 -13.19 0.61 -18.84
CA VAL A 8 -12.90 -0.47 -17.88
C VAL A 8 -12.27 0.10 -16.62
N ALA A 9 -11.26 0.97 -16.76
CA ALA A 9 -10.60 1.63 -15.64
C ALA A 9 -11.59 2.44 -14.78
N LEU A 10 -12.48 3.22 -15.40
CA LEU A 10 -13.50 3.99 -14.67
C LEU A 10 -14.49 3.07 -13.92
N ARG A 11 -14.82 1.91 -14.47
CA ARG A 11 -15.67 0.92 -13.81
C ARG A 11 -14.96 0.32 -12.60
N GLU A 12 -13.68 -0.01 -12.72
CA GLU A 12 -12.86 -0.55 -11.64
C GLU A 12 -12.67 0.47 -10.52
N ILE A 13 -12.34 1.73 -10.84
CA ILE A 13 -12.24 2.81 -9.85
C ILE A 13 -13.54 2.92 -9.04
N ARG A 14 -14.69 3.00 -9.72
CA ARG A 14 -16.00 3.07 -9.06
C ARG A 14 -16.36 1.82 -8.26
N LYS A 15 -15.83 0.65 -8.63
CA LYS A 15 -16.04 -0.60 -7.89
C LYS A 15 -15.23 -0.54 -6.60
N TYR A 16 -13.93 -0.27 -6.69
CA TYR A 16 -13.03 -0.28 -5.54
C TYR A 16 -13.29 0.85 -4.55
N GLN A 17 -13.71 2.04 -5.03
CA GLN A 17 -14.11 3.14 -4.14
C GLN A 17 -15.42 2.89 -3.36
N ARG A 18 -16.24 1.92 -3.78
CA ARG A 18 -17.48 1.55 -3.08
C ARG A 18 -17.31 0.39 -2.10
N SER A 19 -16.25 -0.39 -2.24
CA SER A 19 -15.94 -1.52 -1.36
C SER A 19 -14.96 -1.12 -0.28
N THR A 20 -14.97 -1.85 0.83
CA THR A 20 -13.96 -1.77 1.90
C THR A 20 -13.20 -3.10 2.04
N ASP A 21 -13.23 -3.93 1.01
CA ASP A 21 -12.56 -5.23 1.01
C ASP A 21 -11.03 -5.04 0.96
N LEU A 22 -10.30 -5.86 1.70
CA LEU A 22 -8.84 -5.94 1.58
C LEU A 22 -8.45 -6.49 0.20
N LEU A 23 -7.54 -5.78 -0.47
CA LEU A 23 -7.14 -6.04 -1.84
C LEU A 23 -5.89 -6.94 -1.92
N ILE A 24 -5.02 -6.89 -0.90
CA ILE A 24 -3.83 -7.73 -0.84
C ILE A 24 -4.24 -9.13 -0.34
N ARG A 25 -3.68 -10.18 -0.94
CA ARG A 25 -3.94 -11.55 -0.47
C ARG A 25 -3.34 -11.75 0.93
N LYS A 26 -4.16 -12.26 1.86
CA LYS A 26 -3.80 -12.46 3.27
C LYS A 26 -2.55 -13.34 3.48
N LEU A 27 -2.44 -14.46 2.76
CA LEU A 27 -1.32 -15.41 2.97
C LEU A 27 0.05 -14.83 2.56
N PRO A 28 0.22 -14.24 1.35
CA PRO A 28 1.45 -13.51 1.03
C PRO A 28 1.77 -12.37 2.01
N PHE A 29 0.77 -11.59 2.43
CA PHE A 29 0.97 -10.52 3.41
C PHE A 29 1.47 -11.07 4.76
N ALA A 30 0.85 -12.13 5.27
CA ALA A 30 1.26 -12.77 6.51
C ALA A 30 2.68 -13.36 6.43
N ARG A 31 3.09 -13.91 5.27
CA ARG A 31 4.47 -14.37 5.05
C ARG A 31 5.47 -13.22 5.12
N LEU A 32 5.15 -12.10 4.46
CA LEU A 32 5.99 -10.89 4.50
C LEU A 32 6.13 -10.35 5.92
N VAL A 33 5.04 -10.27 6.69
CA VAL A 33 5.08 -9.82 8.09
C VAL A 33 6.00 -10.71 8.92
N ARG A 34 5.92 -12.04 8.75
CA ARG A 34 6.80 -12.99 9.47
C ARG A 34 8.25 -12.86 9.06
N GLU A 35 8.54 -12.72 7.77
CA GLU A 35 9.89 -12.50 7.25
C GLU A 35 10.52 -11.23 7.87
N ILE A 36 9.77 -10.11 7.85
CA ILE A 36 10.21 -8.87 8.50
C ILE A 36 10.36 -9.06 10.02
N THR A 37 9.46 -9.79 10.68
CA THR A 37 9.58 -10.05 12.12
C THR A 37 10.88 -10.79 12.45
N GLN A 38 11.28 -11.73 11.59
CA GLN A 38 12.51 -12.49 11.77
C GLN A 38 13.76 -11.62 11.64
N THR A 39 13.76 -10.58 10.79
CA THR A 39 14.91 -9.67 10.69
C THR A 39 15.13 -8.84 11.96
N TYR A 40 14.07 -8.58 12.74
CA TYR A 40 14.13 -7.86 14.01
C TYR A 40 14.24 -8.76 15.25
N ASN A 41 14.21 -10.08 15.09
CA ASN A 41 14.42 -11.01 16.20
C ASN A 41 15.92 -11.19 16.46
N SER A 42 16.48 -10.31 17.29
CA SER A 42 17.92 -10.27 17.59
C SER A 42 18.42 -11.37 18.56
N ALA A 43 17.52 -12.09 19.23
CA ALA A 43 17.86 -13.10 20.23
C ALA A 43 17.41 -14.51 19.80
N PRO A 44 18.35 -15.44 19.51
CA PRO A 44 18.02 -16.83 19.13
C PRO A 44 17.24 -17.60 20.21
N ALA A 45 17.33 -17.14 21.47
CA ALA A 45 16.68 -17.77 22.62
C ALA A 45 15.15 -17.55 22.67
N GLU A 46 14.61 -16.54 21.96
CA GLU A 46 13.17 -16.22 22.02
C GLU A 46 12.30 -17.05 21.06
N GLY A 47 12.90 -17.87 20.20
CA GLY A 47 12.18 -18.69 19.23
C GLY A 47 11.40 -17.86 18.20
N GLU A 48 10.58 -18.53 17.38
CA GLU A 48 9.75 -17.86 16.38
C GLU A 48 8.56 -17.15 17.04
N LYS A 49 8.46 -15.82 16.86
CA LYS A 49 7.31 -15.04 17.34
C LYS A 49 6.04 -15.46 16.62
N ARG A 50 5.03 -15.87 17.39
CA ARG A 50 3.71 -16.21 16.88
C ARG A 50 2.87 -14.94 16.74
N TRP A 51 2.20 -14.82 15.60
CA TRP A 51 1.27 -13.73 15.33
C TRP A 51 -0.17 -14.18 15.56
N GLN A 52 -0.95 -13.35 16.27
CA GLN A 52 -2.41 -13.46 16.30
C GLN A 52 -3.00 -13.11 14.94
N VAL A 53 -4.17 -13.68 14.62
CA VAL A 53 -4.84 -13.44 13.33
C VAL A 53 -5.33 -11.99 13.27
N GLU A 54 -5.85 -11.47 14.37
CA GLU A 54 -6.34 -10.11 14.53
C GLU A 54 -5.22 -9.09 14.34
N ALA A 55 -4.02 -9.38 14.85
CA ALA A 55 -2.85 -8.52 14.66
C ALA A 55 -2.42 -8.46 13.18
N LEU A 56 -2.45 -9.59 12.47
CA LEU A 56 -2.15 -9.62 11.03
C LEU A 56 -3.19 -8.85 10.22
N MET A 57 -4.47 -8.95 10.59
CA MET A 57 -5.56 -8.20 9.96
C MET A 57 -5.40 -6.70 10.18
N ALA A 58 -5.14 -6.27 11.42
CA ALA A 58 -4.92 -4.85 11.74
C ALA A 58 -3.73 -4.26 10.99
N LEU A 59 -2.62 -5.01 10.89
CA LEU A 59 -1.46 -4.60 10.09
C LEU A 59 -1.81 -4.46 8.60
N GLN A 60 -2.61 -5.38 8.06
CA GLN A 60 -3.01 -5.34 6.66
C GLN A 60 -3.93 -4.14 6.39
N GLU A 61 -4.92 -3.89 7.24
CA GLU A 61 -5.81 -2.74 7.14
C GLU A 61 -5.02 -1.42 7.15
N ALA A 62 -4.10 -1.26 8.11
CA ALA A 62 -3.26 -0.08 8.21
C ALA A 62 -2.34 0.10 6.98
N ALA A 63 -1.72 -0.97 6.51
CA ALA A 63 -0.82 -0.94 5.35
C ALA A 63 -1.56 -0.59 4.06
N GLU A 64 -2.72 -1.20 3.80
CA GLU A 64 -3.52 -0.90 2.61
C GLU A 64 -4.08 0.52 2.65
N ALA A 65 -4.59 0.97 3.80
CA ALA A 65 -5.04 2.34 3.98
C ALA A 65 -3.90 3.34 3.70
N TYR A 66 -2.70 3.11 4.25
CA TYR A 66 -1.55 3.96 4.00
C TYR A 66 -1.18 4.03 2.51
N LEU A 67 -1.15 2.88 1.82
CA LEU A 67 -0.82 2.80 0.40
C LEU A 67 -1.86 3.52 -0.47
N VAL A 68 -3.15 3.36 -0.18
CA VAL A 68 -4.23 4.07 -0.91
C VAL A 68 -4.04 5.59 -0.80
N HIS A 69 -3.89 6.11 0.42
CA HIS A 69 -3.67 7.55 0.61
C HIS A 69 -2.37 8.01 -0.06
N LEU A 70 -1.29 7.23 -0.01
CA LEU A 70 -0.04 7.60 -0.67
C LEU A 70 -0.19 7.67 -2.20
N MET A 71 -0.96 6.76 -2.78
CA MET A 71 -1.24 6.74 -4.21
C MET A 71 -2.17 7.88 -4.64
N GLU A 72 -3.10 8.32 -3.78
CA GLU A 72 -3.90 9.53 -4.01
C GLU A 72 -3.01 10.78 -4.11
N ASP A 73 -2.06 10.96 -3.18
CA ASP A 73 -1.12 12.08 -3.23
C ASP A 73 -0.18 12.00 -4.44
N ALA A 74 0.32 10.80 -4.77
CA ALA A 74 1.14 10.60 -5.95
C ALA A 74 0.35 10.92 -7.24
N ASN A 75 -0.94 10.59 -7.28
CA ASN A 75 -1.82 10.94 -8.39
C ASN A 75 -1.99 12.47 -8.52
N LEU A 76 -2.15 13.20 -7.40
CA LEU A 76 -2.17 14.66 -7.41
C LEU A 76 -0.86 15.25 -7.95
N CYS A 77 0.30 14.67 -7.61
CA CYS A 77 1.59 15.06 -8.15
C CYS A 77 1.68 14.82 -9.68
N ALA A 78 1.15 13.70 -10.18
CA ALA A 78 1.09 13.41 -11.61
C ALA A 78 0.20 14.41 -12.36
N ILE A 79 -0.98 14.73 -11.81
CA ILE A 79 -1.92 15.72 -12.36
C ILE A 79 -1.28 17.12 -12.38
N HIS A 80 -0.61 17.52 -11.30
CA HIS A 80 0.12 18.79 -11.24
C HIS A 80 1.17 18.91 -12.36
N ALA A 81 1.81 17.80 -12.72
CA ALA A 81 2.74 17.70 -13.84
C ALA A 81 2.08 17.47 -15.21
N LYS A 82 0.75 17.66 -15.33
CA LYS A 82 -0.05 17.49 -16.56
C LYS A 82 0.03 16.07 -17.17
N ARG A 83 0.15 15.04 -16.35
CA ARG A 83 0.19 13.64 -16.76
C ARG A 83 -0.99 12.86 -16.19
N VAL A 84 -1.32 11.75 -16.86
CA VAL A 84 -2.30 10.75 -16.39
C VAL A 84 -1.60 9.54 -15.76
N THR A 85 -0.42 9.17 -16.28
CA THR A 85 0.38 8.07 -15.73
C THR A 85 1.17 8.52 -14.50
N ILE A 86 1.04 7.76 -13.42
CA ILE A 86 1.83 7.91 -12.19
C ILE A 86 3.22 7.29 -12.40
N PHE A 87 4.27 8.01 -12.02
CA PHE A 87 5.64 7.55 -12.06
C PHE A 87 6.25 7.50 -10.65
N VAL A 88 7.37 6.80 -10.51
CA VAL A 88 8.10 6.66 -9.23
C VAL A 88 8.42 8.03 -8.60
N LYS A 89 8.78 9.02 -9.41
CA LYS A 89 9.06 10.39 -8.94
C LYS A 89 7.87 11.06 -8.25
N ASP A 90 6.65 10.71 -8.62
CA ASP A 90 5.43 11.26 -8.01
C ASP A 90 5.24 10.70 -6.60
N ILE A 91 5.49 9.40 -6.42
CA ILE A 91 5.46 8.73 -5.11
C ILE A 91 6.58 9.26 -4.21
N GLN A 92 7.80 9.41 -4.76
CA GLN A 92 8.93 9.97 -4.02
C GLN A 92 8.65 11.41 -3.57
N LEU A 93 8.07 12.24 -4.43
CA LEU A 93 7.68 13.61 -4.10
C LEU A 93 6.59 13.63 -3.01
N ALA A 94 5.53 12.82 -3.15
CA ALA A 94 4.48 12.70 -2.14
C ALA A 94 5.04 12.31 -0.77
N ARG A 95 5.93 11.29 -0.71
CA ARG A 95 6.60 10.89 0.54
C ARG A 95 7.45 12.02 1.13
N ARG A 96 8.15 12.77 0.29
CA ARG A 96 8.99 13.90 0.73
C ARG A 96 8.14 15.03 1.33
N ILE A 97 7.02 15.37 0.70
CA ILE A 97 6.11 16.42 1.18
C ILE A 97 5.44 16.01 2.51
N ARG A 98 5.08 14.73 2.66
CA ARG A 98 4.54 14.18 3.91
C ARG A 98 5.54 14.17 5.08
N GLY A 99 6.81 14.47 4.85
CA GLY A 99 7.85 14.43 5.89
C GLY A 99 8.43 13.03 6.15
N PHE A 100 8.10 12.00 5.36
CA PHE A 100 8.63 10.65 5.53
C PHE A 100 10.12 10.50 5.14
N SER A 101 10.68 11.48 4.43
CA SER A 101 12.10 11.45 4.04
C SER A 101 13.05 11.66 5.22
N GLU A 102 12.58 12.21 6.34
CA GLU A 102 13.40 12.45 7.54
C GLU A 102 13.22 11.37 8.60
N SER A 103 12.05 10.71 8.64
CA SER A 103 11.71 9.68 9.65
C SER A 103 12.13 8.25 9.29
N LEU A 104 12.66 8.02 8.09
CA LEU A 104 13.14 6.71 7.61
C LEU A 104 14.66 6.69 7.33
N ARG A 105 15.39 7.67 7.85
CA ARG A 105 16.86 7.70 7.88
C ARG A 105 17.39 7.25 9.22
#